data_AF-A0A4S8KJG8-F1
#
_entry.id   AF-A0A4S8KJG8-F1
#
_cell.length_a   1.000
_cell.length_b   1.000
_cell.length_c   1.000
_cell.angle_alpha   90.00
_cell.angle_beta   90.00
_cell.angle_gamma   90.00
#
_symmetry.space_group_name_H-M   'P 1'
#
loop_
_entity.id
_entity.type
_entity.pdbx_description
1 polymer ?
#
loop_
_entity_poly.entity_id
_entity_poly.type
_entity_poly.pdbx_seq_one_letter_code
_entity_poly.pdbx_strand_id
1 'polypeptide(L)'
;MQEAEEQDACRICSAPGKPDQPLFYPCKCSGTIRYIHQDCLTTWLAHSKKKTCDLCKHRYAFTKVYASDMPSRLPPVLINHPLFLQ
;
A
#
# COMPACT_ATOMS: atom_id res chain seq x y z
N MET A 1 -23.62 -21.34 13.33
CA MET A 1 -22.58 -21.50 12.30
C MET A 1 -21.92 -20.15 12.18
N GLN A 2 -20.70 -20.01 12.69
CA GLN A 2 -19.97 -18.75 12.53
C GLN A 2 -19.42 -18.77 11.12
N GLU A 3 -20.05 -18.02 10.23
CA GLU A 3 -19.47 -17.67 8.95
C GLU A 3 -18.15 -16.97 9.29
N ALA A 4 -17.04 -17.70 9.19
CA ALA A 4 -15.73 -17.10 9.26
C ALA A 4 -15.67 -16.19 8.04
N GLU A 5 -15.98 -14.91 8.21
CA GLU A 5 -15.70 -13.90 7.19
C GLU A 5 -14.25 -14.16 6.75
N GLU A 6 -14.09 -14.60 5.50
CA GLU A 6 -12.79 -14.79 4.87
C GLU A 6 -12.13 -13.42 4.79
N GLN A 7 -11.55 -13.00 5.91
CA GLN A 7 -10.88 -11.73 6.01
C GLN A 7 -9.71 -11.77 5.05
N ASP A 8 -9.70 -10.82 4.12
CA ASP A 8 -8.58 -10.63 3.21
C ASP A 8 -7.28 -10.57 4.02
N ALA A 9 -6.26 -11.28 3.55
CA ALA A 9 -4.97 -11.40 4.23
C ALA A 9 -3.84 -10.93 3.31
N CYS A 10 -2.79 -10.37 3.91
CA CYS A 10 -1.61 -9.95 3.17
C CYS A 10 -0.89 -11.15 2.56
N ARG A 11 -0.64 -11.12 1.24
CA ARG A 11 0.05 -12.22 0.54
C ARG A 11 1.50 -12.47 0.98
N ILE A 12 2.08 -11.57 1.78
CA ILE A 12 3.49 -11.63 2.22
C ILE A 12 3.59 -12.19 3.64
N CYS A 13 2.81 -11.67 4.58
CA CYS A 13 2.88 -12.06 6.00
C CYS A 13 1.69 -12.92 6.46
N SER A 14 0.71 -13.17 5.60
CA SER A 14 -0.52 -13.93 5.89
C SER A 14 -1.35 -13.40 7.06
N ALA A 15 -1.13 -12.14 7.46
CA ALA A 15 -1.89 -11.48 8.51
C ALA A 15 -3.06 -10.66 7.92
N PRO A 16 -4.19 -10.53 8.64
CA PRO A 16 -5.31 -9.71 8.24
C PRO A 16 -4.97 -8.21 8.27
N GLY A 17 -5.78 -7.40 7.61
CA GLY A 17 -5.73 -5.95 7.72
C GLY A 17 -6.14 -5.46 9.10
N LYS A 18 -5.44 -4.46 9.62
CA LYS A 18 -5.78 -3.75 10.87
C LYS A 18 -6.06 -2.27 10.57
N PRO A 19 -6.80 -1.54 11.42
CA PRO A 19 -7.00 -0.11 11.23
C PRO A 19 -5.68 0.69 11.14
N ASP A 20 -4.64 0.25 11.87
CA ASP A 20 -3.30 0.85 11.84
C ASP A 20 -2.45 0.39 10.63
N GLN A 21 -2.73 -0.81 10.12
CA GLN A 21 -2.03 -1.42 8.98
C GLN A 21 -3.07 -2.02 8.00
N PRO A 22 -3.73 -1.19 7.19
CA PRO A 22 -4.76 -1.65 6.27
C PRO A 22 -4.16 -2.42 5.09
N LEU A 23 -4.97 -3.27 4.46
CA LEU A 23 -4.63 -3.97 3.23
C LEU A 23 -5.06 -3.14 2.01
N PHE A 24 -4.28 -3.22 0.93
CA PHE A 24 -4.63 -2.64 -0.37
C PHE A 24 -4.22 -3.55 -1.53
N TYR A 25 -4.63 -3.16 -2.73
CA TYR A 25 -4.43 -3.91 -3.99
C TYR A 25 -3.58 -3.12 -4.98
N PRO A 26 -2.24 -3.18 -4.91
CA PRO A 26 -1.36 -2.32 -5.72
C PRO A 26 -1.15 -2.84 -7.14
N CYS A 27 -1.81 -3.94 -7.52
CA CYS A 27 -1.64 -4.61 -8.80
C CYS A 27 -2.96 -5.21 -9.30
N LYS A 28 -2.95 -5.73 -10.53
CA LYS A 28 -4.13 -6.30 -11.19
C LYS A 28 -4.39 -7.79 -10.86
N CYS A 29 -3.78 -8.31 -9.79
CA CYS A 29 -4.07 -9.67 -9.38
C CYS A 29 -5.53 -9.80 -8.93
N SER A 30 -6.10 -11.00 -9.08
CA SER A 30 -7.48 -11.32 -8.70
C SER A 30 -7.48 -12.25 -7.48
N GLY A 31 -8.60 -12.28 -6.75
CA GLY A 31 -8.74 -13.09 -5.53
C GLY A 31 -7.92 -12.55 -4.36
N THR A 32 -7.60 -13.41 -3.39
CA THR A 32 -6.93 -13.05 -2.13
C THR A 32 -5.48 -12.61 -2.30
N ILE A 33 -4.82 -13.00 -3.40
CA ILE A 33 -3.40 -12.68 -3.65
C ILE A 33 -3.16 -11.20 -4.01
N ARG A 34 -4.22 -10.41 -4.22
CA ARG A 34 -4.07 -8.98 -4.53
C ARG A 34 -3.77 -8.13 -3.31
N TYR A 35 -4.10 -8.61 -2.11
CA TYR A 35 -4.02 -7.84 -0.86
C TYR A 35 -2.62 -7.86 -0.25
N ILE A 36 -2.11 -6.68 0.09
CA ILE A 36 -0.77 -6.49 0.68
C ILE A 36 -0.82 -5.31 1.67
N HIS A 37 -0.05 -5.38 2.75
CA HIS A 37 0.24 -4.21 3.62
C HIS A 37 1.27 -3.26 3.00
N GLN A 38 1.30 -2.02 3.48
CA GLN A 38 2.19 -0.98 2.94
C GLN A 38 3.64 -1.28 3.23
N ASP A 39 3.92 -1.64 4.47
CA ASP A 39 5.26 -1.96 4.94
C ASP A 39 5.77 -3.25 4.31
N CYS A 40 4.90 -4.26 4.18
CA CYS A 40 5.25 -5.51 3.51
C CYS A 40 5.61 -5.28 2.04
N LEU A 41 4.82 -4.47 1.31
CA LEU A 41 5.16 -4.12 -0.08
C LEU A 41 6.46 -3.34 -0.14
N THR A 42 6.64 -2.30 0.68
CA THR A 42 7.83 -1.44 0.68
C THR A 42 9.09 -2.26 0.94
N THR A 43 9.07 -3.10 1.97
CA THR A 43 10.17 -4.02 2.30
C THR A 43 10.45 -4.98 1.14
N TRP A 44 9.40 -5.53 0.53
CA TRP A 44 9.57 -6.44 -0.60
C TRP A 44 10.19 -5.75 -1.82
N LEU A 45 9.82 -4.52 -2.14
CA LEU A 45 10.40 -3.78 -3.26
C LEU A 45 11.84 -3.39 -3.01
N ALA A 46 12.18 -3.00 -1.77
CA ALA A 46 13.55 -2.73 -1.36
C ALA A 46 14.45 -3.96 -1.55
N HIS A 47 13.97 -5.15 -1.17
CA HIS A 47 14.75 -6.39 -1.29
C HIS A 47 14.79 -6.94 -2.72
N SER A 48 13.67 -6.93 -3.43
CA SER A 48 13.56 -7.53 -4.78
C SER A 48 14.15 -6.68 -5.90
N LYS A 49 14.36 -5.38 -5.67
CA LYS A 49 14.74 -4.37 -6.69
C LYS A 49 13.77 -4.31 -7.89
N LYS A 50 12.54 -4.82 -7.74
CA LYS A 50 11.53 -4.84 -8.79
C LYS A 50 10.52 -3.71 -8.58
N LYS A 51 9.97 -3.19 -9.67
CA LYS A 51 8.90 -2.16 -9.66
C LYS A 51 7.56 -2.69 -10.19
N THR A 52 7.49 -3.99 -10.44
CA THR A 52 6.35 -4.69 -11.04
C THR A 52 5.98 -5.88 -10.19
N CYS A 53 4.69 -6.22 -10.19
CA CYS A 53 4.18 -7.43 -9.58
C CYS A 53 4.87 -8.68 -10.16
N ASP A 54 5.30 -9.59 -9.29
CA ASP A 54 5.91 -10.86 -9.65
C ASP A 54 4.96 -11.81 -10.40
N LEU A 55 3.64 -11.66 -10.20
CA LEU A 55 2.60 -12.49 -10.80
C LEU A 55 2.03 -11.87 -12.08
N CYS A 56 1.31 -10.75 -11.96
CA CYS A 56 0.62 -10.13 -13.10
C CYS A 56 1.49 -9.18 -13.93
N LYS A 57 2.75 -8.95 -13.54
CA LYS A 57 3.71 -8.03 -14.18
C LYS A 57 3.28 -6.56 -14.27
N HIS A 58 2.11 -6.20 -13.75
CA HIS A 58 1.66 -4.82 -13.67
C HIS A 58 2.60 -3.99 -12.78
N ARG A 59 2.86 -2.74 -13.17
CA ARG A 59 3.59 -1.79 -12.32
C ARG A 59 2.77 -1.52 -11.06
N TYR A 60 3.40 -1.49 -9.91
CA TYR A 60 2.68 -1.17 -8.68
C TYR A 60 2.14 0.26 -8.75
N ALA A 61 0.87 0.44 -8.39
CA ALA A 61 0.22 1.74 -8.29
C ALA A 61 0.28 2.23 -6.84
N PHE A 62 0.85 3.41 -6.62
CA PHE A 62 0.89 4.07 -5.32
C PHE A 62 0.02 5.33 -5.38
N THR A 63 -1.20 5.25 -4.85
CA THR A 63 -2.00 6.45 -4.62
C THR A 63 -1.64 6.97 -3.24
N LYS A 64 -1.21 8.24 -3.12
CA LYS A 64 -0.99 8.85 -1.80
C LYS A 64 -2.34 8.85 -1.07
N VAL A 65 -2.47 8.04 -0.03
CA VAL A 65 -3.61 8.11 0.88
C VAL A 65 -3.34 9.28 1.80
N TYR A 66 -4.12 10.33 1.63
CA TYR A 66 -4.09 11.49 2.50
C TYR A 66 -4.87 11.16 3.77
N ALA A 67 -4.36 11.59 4.94
CA ALA A 67 -5.06 11.42 6.21
C ALA A 67 -6.47 12.05 6.13
N SER A 68 -7.43 11.50 6.88
CA SER A 68 -8.83 11.99 6.85
C SER A 68 -8.97 13.47 7.27
N ASP A 69 -8.01 13.94 8.07
CA ASP A 69 -7.83 15.32 8.53
C ASP A 69 -7.02 16.19 7.55
N MET A 70 -6.67 15.67 6.36
CA MET A 70 -5.87 16.46 5.44
C MET A 70 -6.66 17.64 4.89
N PRO A 71 -6.15 18.89 5.03
CA PRO A 71 -6.83 20.07 4.53
C PRO A 71 -6.97 20.02 3.01
N SER A 72 -8.11 20.52 2.49
CA SER A 72 -8.43 20.54 1.06
C SER A 72 -7.47 21.37 0.21
N ARG A 73 -6.61 22.18 0.83
CA ARG A 73 -5.50 22.90 0.17
C ARG A 73 -4.24 22.76 1.01
N LEU A 74 -3.16 22.35 0.35
CA LEU A 74 -1.83 22.37 0.95
C LEU A 74 -1.44 23.82 1.25
N PRO A 75 -1.00 24.15 2.48
CA PRO A 75 -0.53 25.48 2.80
C PRO A 75 0.58 25.94 1.82
N PRO A 76 0.57 27.20 1.35
CA PRO A 76 1.59 27.70 0.41
C PRO A 76 3.01 27.67 0.98
N VAL A 77 3.16 27.54 2.31
CA VAL A 77 4.45 27.33 2.97
C VAL A 77 5.11 26.00 2.60
N LEU A 78 4.33 24.97 2.24
CA LEU A 78 4.84 23.66 1.81
C LEU A 78 5.18 23.63 0.31
N ILE A 79 4.74 24.61 -0.47
CA ILE A 79 5.00 24.72 -1.91
C ILE A 79 6.40 25.33 -2.17
N ASN A 80 6.91 26.11 -1.21
CA ASN A 80 8.17 26.84 -1.34
C ASN A 80 9.36 26.19 -0.64
N HIS A 81 9.21 25.00 -0.05
CA HIS A 81 10.35 24.30 0.53
C HIS A 81 10.97 23.37 -0.54
N PRO A 82 12.14 23.72 -1.10
CA PRO A 82 12.85 22.78 -1.95
C PRO A 82 13.18 21.56 -1.10
N LEU A 83 12.74 20.38 -1.53
CA LEU A 83 13.30 19.11 -1.08
C LEU A 83 14.72 19.02 -1.66
N PHE A 84 15.66 19.80 -1.12
CA PHE A 84 17.07 19.70 -1.46
C PHE A 84 17.93 19.92 -0.21
N LEU A 85 18.69 18.87 0.06
CA LEU A 85 19.93 18.82 0.83
C LEU A 85 19.83 18.76 2.37
N GLN A 86 19.77 17.51 2.85
CA GLN A 86 20.83 17.03 3.74
C GLN A 86 21.31 15.67 3.25
#